data_AF-A0A9E8C906-F1
#
_entry.id   AF-A0A9E8C906-F1
#
_cell.length_a   1.000
_cell.length_b   1.000
_cell.length_c   1.000
_cell.angle_alpha   90.00
_cell.angle_beta   90.00
_cell.angle_gamma   90.00
#
_symmetry.space_group_name_H-M   'P 1'
#
loop_
_entity.id
_entity.type
_entity.pdbx_description
1 polymer ?
#
loop_
_entity_poly.entity_id
_entity_poly.type
_entity_poly.pdbx_seq_one_letter_code
_entity_poly.pdbx_strand_id
1 'polypeptide(L)'
;MLCLEHEITDRPEPSDFRANKRIAKQFARGEVSSEPAGCSAIVNWNPKTSIKLSRNGSPKRLHKDPKESFAVLAHELIHARHVMAGTSKAWSGDRYNETSEAGQEELRAVGLGAYAHAYTGEPTENSIRAEQGLQARSKYKPRNA
;
A
#
# COMPACT_ATOMS: atom_id res chain seq x y z
N MET A 1 -28.72 19.16 13.92
CA MET A 1 -27.70 18.48 13.09
C MET A 1 -27.14 19.53 12.15
N LEU A 2 -26.01 20.14 12.50
CA LEU A 2 -25.34 21.13 11.67
C LEU A 2 -24.42 20.37 10.71
N CYS A 3 -24.81 20.26 9.44
CA CYS A 3 -23.88 19.97 8.36
C CYS A 3 -23.03 21.23 8.17
N LEU A 4 -21.83 21.25 8.75
CA LEU A 4 -20.80 22.18 8.35
C LEU A 4 -20.27 21.70 7.00
N GLU A 5 -20.81 22.27 5.91
CA GLU A 5 -20.13 22.27 4.63
C GLU A 5 -18.86 23.12 4.79
N HIS A 6 -17.75 22.45 5.12
CA HIS A 6 -16.42 23.04 4.97
C HIS A 6 -16.18 23.15 3.46
N GLU A 7 -16.51 24.31 2.90
CA GLU A 7 -16.00 24.74 1.60
C GLU A 7 -14.47 24.63 1.66
N ILE A 8 -13.91 23.67 0.91
CA ILE A 8 -12.46 23.54 0.72
C ILE A 8 -12.06 24.67 -0.23
N THR A 9 -11.82 25.86 0.32
CA THR A 9 -11.56 27.09 -0.46
C THR A 9 -10.15 27.17 -1.06
N ASP A 10 -9.30 26.16 -0.87
CA ASP A 10 -7.90 26.17 -1.32
C ASP A 10 -7.53 24.88 -2.06
N ARG A 11 -8.39 24.46 -3.01
CA ARG A 11 -8.10 23.29 -3.85
C ARG A 11 -7.03 23.65 -4.87
N PRO A 12 -5.93 22.89 -4.95
CA PRO A 12 -4.92 23.11 -5.98
C PRO A 12 -5.53 22.99 -7.37
N GLU A 13 -5.30 23.98 -8.24
CA GLU A 13 -5.62 23.91 -9.67
C GLU A 13 -4.34 23.58 -10.46
N PRO A 14 -4.07 22.30 -10.78
CA PRO A 14 -2.87 21.92 -11.49
C PRO A 14 -2.90 22.42 -12.94
N SER A 15 -1.83 23.09 -13.38
CA SER A 15 -1.68 23.58 -14.76
C SER A 15 -1.55 22.47 -15.81
N ASP A 16 -1.09 21.28 -15.39
CA ASP A 16 -0.89 20.12 -16.26
C ASP A 16 -0.84 18.80 -15.45
N PHE A 17 -0.72 17.67 -16.15
CA PHE A 17 -0.65 16.35 -15.53
C PHE A 17 0.57 16.17 -14.61
N ARG A 18 1.72 16.79 -14.91
CA ARG A 18 2.92 16.69 -14.08
C ARG A 18 2.74 17.47 -12.78
N ALA A 19 2.13 18.65 -12.84
CA ALA A 19 1.74 19.44 -11.69
C ALA A 19 0.74 18.66 -10.82
N ASN A 20 -0.28 18.07 -11.44
CA ASN A 20 -1.24 17.22 -10.72
C ASN A 20 -0.55 16.05 -10.01
N LYS A 21 0.40 15.36 -10.68
CA LYS A 21 1.16 14.25 -10.07
C LYS A 21 2.04 14.69 -8.90
N ARG A 22 2.65 15.89 -8.97
CA ARG A 22 3.42 16.45 -7.85
C ARG A 22 2.53 16.78 -6.66
N ILE A 23 1.39 17.42 -6.90
CA ILE A 23 0.41 17.75 -5.86
C ILE A 23 -0.11 16.47 -5.21
N ALA A 24 -0.58 15.49 -6.00
CA ALA A 24 -1.03 14.20 -5.49
C ALA A 24 0.03 13.49 -4.64
N LYS A 25 1.31 13.57 -5.02
CA LYS A 25 2.41 13.05 -4.19
C LYS A 25 2.47 13.72 -2.81
N GLN A 26 2.33 15.03 -2.74
CA GLN A 26 2.40 15.75 -1.47
C GLN A 26 1.22 15.38 -0.56
N PHE A 27 0.01 15.31 -1.10
CA PHE A 27 -1.17 14.84 -0.35
C PHE A 27 -1.02 13.39 0.11
N ALA A 28 -0.58 12.48 -0.76
CA ALA A 28 -0.37 11.08 -0.40
C ALA A 28 0.63 10.88 0.75
N ARG A 29 1.54 11.84 0.96
CA ARG A 29 2.55 11.84 2.03
C ARG A 29 2.15 12.68 3.25
N GLY A 30 1.01 13.36 3.21
CA GLY A 30 0.55 14.25 4.29
C GLY A 30 1.37 15.53 4.41
N GLU A 31 1.98 16.01 3.31
CA GLU A 31 2.88 17.18 3.31
C GLU A 31 2.15 18.52 3.16
N VAL A 32 0.84 18.52 2.89
CA VAL A 32 0.08 19.71 2.47
C VAL A 32 -0.83 20.26 3.57
N SER A 33 -1.12 19.51 4.63
CA SER A 33 -2.04 19.93 5.68
C SER A 33 -1.64 19.42 7.07
N SER A 34 -2.04 20.16 8.11
CA SER A 34 -1.84 19.78 9.52
C SER A 34 -2.65 18.54 9.92
N GLU A 35 -3.69 18.20 9.16
CA GLU A 35 -4.43 16.95 9.27
C GLU A 35 -4.16 16.05 8.03
N PRO A 36 -4.13 14.72 8.16
CA PRO A 36 -3.87 13.85 7.01
C PRO A 36 -4.98 13.97 5.96
N ALA A 37 -4.71 14.72 4.89
CA ALA A 37 -5.54 14.76 3.69
C ALA A 37 -4.81 13.96 2.60
N GLY A 38 -5.27 12.76 2.31
CA GLY A 38 -4.74 11.99 1.19
C GLY A 38 -5.31 12.45 -0.15
N CYS A 39 -5.04 11.67 -1.19
CA CYS A 39 -5.60 11.89 -2.52
C CYS A 39 -6.24 10.61 -3.07
N SER A 40 -6.93 10.73 -4.20
CA SER A 40 -7.42 9.55 -4.94
C SER A 40 -6.27 8.63 -5.32
N ALA A 41 -6.50 7.33 -5.24
CA ALA A 41 -5.55 6.29 -5.61
C ALA A 41 -6.02 5.54 -6.86
N ILE A 42 -5.07 5.17 -7.72
CA ILE A 42 -5.33 4.31 -8.88
C ILE A 42 -4.59 3.00 -8.62
N VAL A 43 -5.33 1.90 -8.58
CA VAL A 43 -4.78 0.55 -8.42
C VAL A 43 -4.64 -0.10 -9.78
N ASN A 44 -3.43 -0.55 -10.11
CA ASN A 44 -3.19 -1.40 -11.27
C ASN A 44 -2.95 -2.84 -10.79
N TRP A 45 -3.88 -3.72 -11.13
CA TRP A 45 -3.85 -5.11 -10.71
C TRP A 45 -4.17 -6.04 -11.87
N ASN A 46 -3.49 -7.19 -11.91
CA ASN A 46 -3.75 -8.25 -12.88
C ASN A 46 -4.37 -9.47 -12.18
N PRO A 47 -5.66 -9.78 -12.42
CA PRO A 47 -6.35 -10.93 -11.79
C PRO A 47 -5.79 -12.29 -12.19
N LYS A 48 -4.92 -12.35 -13.21
CA LYS A 48 -4.29 -13.60 -13.67
C LYS A 48 -2.95 -13.86 -12.97
N THR A 49 -2.51 -12.98 -12.08
CA THR A 49 -1.21 -13.10 -11.41
C THR A 49 -1.34 -13.15 -9.90
N SER A 50 -0.53 -14.00 -9.28
CA SER A 50 -0.37 -14.16 -7.84
C SER A 50 1.11 -14.32 -7.48
N ILE A 51 1.42 -14.38 -6.19
CA ILE A 51 2.78 -14.61 -5.69
C ILE A 51 2.86 -16.01 -5.11
N LYS A 52 3.68 -16.88 -5.70
CA LYS A 52 3.93 -18.21 -5.13
C LYS A 52 4.86 -18.09 -3.93
N LEU A 53 4.39 -18.55 -2.78
CA LEU A 53 5.19 -18.66 -1.58
C LEU A 53 5.86 -20.04 -1.49
N SER A 54 7.03 -20.08 -0.86
CA SER A 54 7.67 -21.32 -0.39
C SER A 54 6.99 -21.81 0.89
N ARG A 55 7.32 -23.04 1.32
CA ARG A 55 6.83 -23.62 2.58
C ARG A 55 7.10 -22.74 3.82
N ASN A 56 8.11 -21.87 3.80
CA ASN A 56 8.41 -20.93 4.87
C ASN A 56 7.88 -19.50 4.60
N GLY A 57 6.91 -19.32 3.70
CA GLY A 57 6.29 -18.02 3.41
C GLY A 57 7.14 -17.07 2.58
N SER A 58 8.31 -17.49 2.07
CA SER A 58 9.16 -16.64 1.25
C SER A 58 8.63 -16.54 -0.19
N PRO A 59 8.55 -15.34 -0.78
CA PRO A 59 8.16 -15.20 -2.18
C PRO A 59 9.21 -15.84 -3.09
N LYS A 60 8.75 -16.70 -4.01
CA LYS A 60 9.60 -17.39 -4.99
C LYS A 60 9.58 -16.72 -6.36
N ARG A 61 8.38 -16.53 -6.92
CA ARG A 61 8.16 -15.96 -8.25
C ARG A 61 6.69 -15.58 -8.42
N LEU A 62 6.42 -14.79 -9.46
CA LEU A 62 5.06 -14.63 -9.97
C LEU A 62 4.50 -15.99 -10.40
N HIS A 63 3.23 -16.16 -10.12
CA HIS A 63 2.46 -17.36 -10.41
C HIS A 63 1.21 -16.96 -11.19
N LYS A 64 0.70 -17.89 -12.01
CA LYS A 64 -0.53 -17.69 -12.79
C LYS A 64 -1.68 -18.45 -12.16
N ASP A 65 -1.86 -18.29 -10.84
CA ASP A 65 -3.03 -18.85 -10.16
C ASP A 65 -3.98 -17.72 -9.78
N PRO A 66 -5.13 -17.59 -10.46
CA PRO A 66 -6.10 -16.55 -10.17
C PRO A 66 -6.74 -16.71 -8.78
N LYS A 67 -6.71 -17.90 -8.16
CA LYS A 67 -7.33 -18.13 -6.84
C LYS A 67 -6.65 -17.36 -5.72
N GLU A 68 -5.35 -17.08 -5.84
CA GLU A 68 -4.61 -16.26 -4.88
C GLU A 68 -4.36 -14.83 -5.38
N SER A 69 -4.89 -14.45 -6.56
CA SER A 69 -4.67 -13.12 -7.15
C SER A 69 -5.28 -12.01 -6.30
N PHE A 70 -6.32 -12.31 -5.52
CA PHE A 70 -6.93 -11.36 -4.59
C PHE A 70 -5.96 -10.93 -3.49
N ALA A 71 -4.96 -11.76 -3.11
CA ALA A 71 -3.96 -11.35 -2.13
C ALA A 71 -3.05 -10.25 -2.68
N VAL A 72 -2.79 -10.26 -3.99
CA VAL A 72 -2.10 -9.14 -4.67
C VAL A 72 -3.01 -7.92 -4.73
N LEU A 73 -4.30 -8.08 -5.05
CA LEU A 73 -5.24 -6.96 -5.01
C LEU A 73 -5.32 -6.34 -3.61
N ALA A 74 -5.41 -7.15 -2.56
CA ALA A 74 -5.42 -6.72 -1.17
C ALA A 74 -4.17 -5.88 -0.85
N HIS A 75 -2.99 -6.34 -1.27
CA HIS A 75 -1.74 -5.60 -1.12
C HIS A 75 -1.81 -4.20 -1.77
N GLU A 76 -2.28 -4.11 -3.02
CA GLU A 76 -2.44 -2.83 -3.70
C GLU A 76 -3.51 -1.92 -3.06
N LEU A 77 -4.59 -2.51 -2.54
CA LEU A 77 -5.64 -1.76 -1.83
C LEU A 77 -5.15 -1.20 -0.49
N ILE A 78 -4.22 -1.88 0.18
CA ILE A 78 -3.58 -1.37 1.40
C ILE A 78 -2.72 -0.15 1.06
N HIS A 79 -1.94 -0.19 -0.02
CA HIS A 79 -1.24 1.01 -0.50
C HIS A 79 -2.22 2.14 -0.87
N ALA A 80 -3.30 1.83 -1.57
CA ALA A 80 -4.33 2.82 -1.91
C ALA A 80 -4.92 3.45 -0.65
N ARG A 81 -5.19 2.67 0.41
CA ARG A 81 -5.64 3.19 1.70
C ARG A 81 -4.63 4.15 2.30
N HIS A 82 -3.34 3.82 2.28
CA HIS A 82 -2.30 4.70 2.80
C HIS A 82 -2.19 6.01 2.01
N VAL A 83 -2.36 5.96 0.69
CA VAL A 83 -2.42 7.15 -0.18
C VAL A 83 -3.64 8.01 0.16
N MET A 84 -4.82 7.40 0.30
CA MET A 84 -6.06 8.12 0.65
C MET A 84 -6.05 8.68 2.06
N ALA A 85 -5.28 8.07 2.97
CA ALA A 85 -5.06 8.57 4.32
C ALA A 85 -3.92 9.60 4.42
N GLY A 86 -3.17 9.84 3.34
CA GLY A 86 -2.02 10.76 3.37
C GLY A 86 -0.85 10.27 4.23
N THR A 87 -0.66 8.95 4.35
CA THR A 87 0.40 8.33 5.18
C THR A 87 1.38 7.48 4.38
N SER A 88 1.38 7.62 3.06
CA SER A 88 2.12 6.73 2.17
C SER A 88 3.62 6.98 2.17
N LYS A 89 4.43 5.91 2.17
CA LYS A 89 5.90 5.95 2.15
C LYS A 89 6.55 5.46 0.84
N ALA A 90 5.80 4.94 -0.13
CA ALA A 90 6.35 4.30 -1.37
C ALA A 90 7.16 5.18 -2.36
N TRP A 91 7.44 6.46 -2.08
CA TRP A 91 7.87 7.43 -3.10
C TRP A 91 9.38 7.68 -3.11
N SER A 92 10.13 7.15 -2.14
CA SER A 92 11.58 7.36 -2.01
C SER A 92 12.31 6.06 -1.68
N GLY A 93 13.40 5.80 -2.40
CA GLY A 93 14.30 4.66 -2.19
C GLY A 93 13.86 3.35 -2.85
N ASP A 94 14.62 2.29 -2.57
CA ASP A 94 14.41 0.96 -3.12
C ASP A 94 13.41 0.17 -2.28
N ARG A 95 12.29 -0.23 -2.89
CA ARG A 95 11.26 -1.06 -2.26
C ARG A 95 11.76 -2.40 -1.68
N TYR A 96 12.91 -2.90 -2.12
CA TYR A 96 13.54 -4.11 -1.56
C TYR A 96 14.56 -3.81 -0.47
N ASN A 97 14.94 -2.55 -0.29
CA ASN A 97 15.72 -2.11 0.85
C ASN A 97 14.76 -1.72 1.98
N GLU A 98 14.68 -2.60 2.98
CA GLU A 98 13.83 -2.45 4.16
C GLU A 98 14.11 -1.16 4.94
N THR A 99 15.27 -0.53 4.82
CA THR A 99 15.58 0.74 5.52
C THR A 99 15.07 1.98 4.79
N SER A 100 14.66 1.85 3.53
CA SER A 100 14.12 2.97 2.76
C SER A 100 12.64 3.21 3.05
N GLU A 101 12.13 4.42 2.75
CA GLU A 101 10.70 4.71 2.86
C GLU A 101 9.85 3.74 2.04
N ALA A 102 10.27 3.45 0.80
CA ALA A 102 9.59 2.49 -0.05
C ALA A 102 9.61 1.09 0.53
N GLY A 103 10.75 0.60 1.04
CA GLY A 103 10.79 -0.71 1.68
C GLY A 103 9.94 -0.79 2.95
N GLN A 104 9.91 0.26 3.75
CA GLN A 104 9.04 0.36 4.93
C GLN A 104 7.55 0.33 4.55
N GLU A 105 7.16 0.95 3.43
CA GLU A 105 5.80 0.88 2.92
C GLU A 105 5.39 -0.55 2.55
N GLU A 106 6.29 -1.29 1.90
CA GLU A 106 6.07 -2.69 1.51
C GLU A 106 5.98 -3.61 2.73
N LEU A 107 6.87 -3.43 3.72
CA LEU A 107 6.79 -4.15 4.99
C LEU A 107 5.46 -3.87 5.71
N ARG A 108 5.01 -2.61 5.66
CA ARG A 108 3.72 -2.21 6.24
C ARG A 108 2.54 -2.84 5.51
N ALA A 109 2.54 -2.82 4.18
CA ALA A 109 1.48 -3.43 3.38
C ALA A 109 1.42 -4.95 3.56
N VAL A 110 2.57 -5.63 3.66
CA VAL A 110 2.58 -7.08 3.93
C VAL A 110 2.15 -7.38 5.38
N GLY A 111 2.47 -6.51 6.33
CA GLY A 111 2.25 -6.75 7.75
C GLY A 111 3.40 -7.53 8.39
N LEU A 112 4.64 -7.08 8.15
CA LEU A 112 5.86 -7.70 8.67
C LEU A 112 6.43 -6.95 9.87
N GLY A 113 6.98 -7.70 10.83
CA GLY A 113 7.64 -7.13 12.01
C GLY A 113 6.70 -6.25 12.83
N ALA A 114 7.13 -5.01 13.09
CA ALA A 114 6.34 -4.02 13.85
C ALA A 114 5.01 -3.65 13.19
N TYR A 115 4.83 -3.96 11.91
CA TYR A 115 3.60 -3.69 11.17
C TYR A 115 2.59 -4.85 11.17
N ALA A 116 2.88 -5.94 11.87
CA ALA A 116 1.96 -7.07 11.93
C ALA A 116 0.60 -6.64 12.52
N HIS A 117 -0.49 -7.13 11.92
CA HIS A 117 -1.86 -6.83 12.33
C HIS A 117 -2.11 -7.05 13.83
N ALA A 118 -1.50 -8.08 14.42
CA ALA A 118 -1.62 -8.35 15.86
C ALA A 118 -1.09 -7.22 16.76
N TYR A 119 -0.21 -6.35 16.24
CA TYR A 119 0.34 -5.20 16.96
C TYR A 119 -0.36 -3.89 16.59
N THR A 120 -0.72 -3.71 15.32
CA THR A 120 -1.26 -2.44 14.82
C THR A 120 -2.78 -2.38 14.75
N GLY A 121 -3.45 -3.53 14.65
CA GLY A 121 -4.88 -3.63 14.31
C GLY A 121 -5.21 -3.25 12.86
N GLU A 122 -4.23 -2.80 12.08
CA GLU A 122 -4.42 -2.33 10.71
C GLU A 122 -4.55 -3.51 9.74
N PRO A 123 -5.34 -3.39 8.65
CA PRO A 123 -5.39 -4.39 7.59
C PRO A 123 -4.03 -4.54 6.89
N THR A 124 -3.62 -5.78 6.66
CA THR A 124 -2.35 -6.14 5.99
C THR A 124 -2.58 -7.28 5.00
N GLU A 125 -1.65 -7.49 4.06
CA GLU A 125 -1.70 -8.66 3.17
C GLU A 125 -1.80 -9.94 4.02
N ASN A 126 -0.99 -10.04 5.09
CA ASN A 126 -0.97 -11.21 5.95
C ASN A 126 -2.25 -11.41 6.77
N SER A 127 -2.91 -10.36 7.24
CA SER A 127 -4.20 -10.51 7.95
C SER A 127 -5.27 -11.02 7.01
N ILE A 128 -5.33 -10.49 5.78
CA ILE A 128 -6.28 -10.93 4.76
C ILE A 128 -5.98 -12.37 4.30
N ARG A 129 -4.70 -12.72 4.15
CA ARG A 129 -4.30 -14.13 3.88
C ARG A 129 -4.76 -15.05 5.01
N ALA A 130 -4.60 -14.64 6.26
CA ALA A 130 -5.01 -15.44 7.42
C ALA A 130 -6.54 -15.65 7.46
N GLU A 131 -7.33 -14.62 7.19
CA GLU A 131 -8.80 -14.72 7.09
C GLU A 131 -9.26 -15.73 6.03
N GLN A 132 -8.47 -15.90 4.95
CA GLN A 132 -8.76 -16.80 3.85
C GLN A 132 -8.07 -18.17 3.98
N GLY A 133 -7.42 -18.45 5.12
CA GLY A 133 -6.69 -19.71 5.34
C GLY A 133 -5.45 -19.89 4.47
N LEU A 134 -4.91 -18.80 3.90
CA LEU A 134 -3.70 -18.82 3.08
C LEU A 134 -2.43 -18.70 3.94
N GLN A 135 -1.34 -19.24 3.42
CA GLN A 135 -0.02 -19.07 4.03
C GLN A 135 0.39 -17.59 4.06
N ALA A 136 0.83 -17.10 5.21
CA ALA A 136 1.40 -15.76 5.36
C ALA A 136 2.75 -15.61 4.64
N ARG A 137 3.00 -14.41 4.11
CA ARG A 137 4.27 -14.00 3.55
C ARG A 137 5.23 -13.63 4.69
N SER A 138 6.42 -14.23 4.71
CA SER A 138 7.41 -14.04 5.77
C SER A 138 8.46 -12.96 5.48
N LYS A 139 8.53 -12.50 4.23
CA LYS A 139 9.39 -11.40 3.80
C LYS A 139 8.91 -10.78 2.51
N TYR A 140 9.27 -9.53 2.29
CA TYR A 140 8.93 -8.85 1.05
C TYR A 140 9.82 -9.31 -0.12
N LYS A 141 11.14 -9.26 0.04
CA LYS A 141 12.07 -9.55 -1.05
C LYS A 141 12.12 -11.05 -1.43
N PRO A 142 11.99 -11.42 -2.72
CA PRO A 142 12.28 -12.77 -3.19
C PRO A 142 13.74 -13.15 -2.92
N ARG A 143 14.00 -14.45 -2.70
CA ARG A 143 15.35 -14.92 -2.32
C ARG A 143 16.43 -14.69 -3.41
N ASN A 144 16.03 -14.46 -4.66
CA ASN A 144 16.91 -14.23 -5.83
C ASN A 144 16.52 -12.95 -6.61
N ALA A 145 16.02 -11.91 -5.92
CA ALA A 145 15.71 -10.61 -6.54
C ALA A 145 16.90 -9.65 -6.48
#